data_AF-A0A1L7CUV0-F1
#
_entry.id   AF-A0A1L7CUV0-F1
#
_cell.length_a   1.000
_cell.length_b   1.000
_cell.length_c   1.000
_cell.angle_alpha   90.00
_cell.angle_beta   90.00
_cell.angle_gamma   90.00
#
_symmetry.space_group_name_H-M   'P 1'
#
loop_
_entity.id
_entity.type
_entity.pdbx_description
1 polymer ?
#
loop_
_entity_poly.entity_id
_entity_poly.type
_entity_poly.pdbx_seq_one_letter_code
_entity_poly.pdbx_strand_id
1 'polypeptide(L)'
;MSNTLINSLREDLHARFDDDLGAQLVDRVLDETVEAKKDAVTMFRTVLIEREAVARLADRAGMADVHVLHSVENDCAALAA
;
A
#
# COMPACT_ATOMS: atom_id res chain seq x y z
N MET A 1 -21.07 -3.17 0.72
CA MET A 1 -20.66 -4.07 -0.37
C MET A 1 -19.40 -3.53 -1.03
N SER A 2 -18.19 -3.71 -0.48
CA SER A 2 -16.96 -3.20 -1.16
C SER A 2 -15.63 -3.85 -0.68
N ASN A 3 -15.59 -5.10 -0.20
CA ASN A 3 -14.31 -5.73 0.19
C ASN A 3 -13.66 -6.57 -0.94
N THR A 4 -14.33 -6.75 -2.08
CA THR A 4 -13.82 -7.58 -3.18
C THR A 4 -12.58 -6.96 -3.86
N LEU A 5 -12.52 -5.62 -3.94
CA LEU A 5 -11.43 -4.93 -4.63
C LEU A 5 -10.08 -5.09 -3.95
N ILE A 6 -10.04 -5.15 -2.62
CA ILE A 6 -8.80 -5.35 -1.86
C ILE A 6 -8.28 -6.78 -2.03
N ASN A 7 -9.17 -7.77 -2.09
CA ASN A 7 -8.76 -9.16 -2.34
C ASN A 7 -8.23 -9.34 -3.77
N SER A 8 -8.86 -8.72 -4.78
CA SER A 8 -8.33 -8.74 -6.15
C SER A 8 -6.97 -8.03 -6.25
N LEU A 9 -6.78 -6.92 -5.52
CA LEU A 9 -5.50 -6.24 -5.44
C LEU A 9 -4.42 -7.10 -4.76
N ARG A 10 -4.78 -7.85 -3.71
CA ARG A 10 -3.89 -8.81 -3.06
C ARG A 10 -3.41 -9.87 -4.06
N GLU A 11 -4.32 -10.46 -4.83
CA GLU A 11 -3.98 -11.47 -5.83
C GLU A 11 -3.06 -10.90 -6.93
N ASP A 12 -3.31 -9.68 -7.42
CA ASP A 12 -2.44 -9.02 -8.42
C ASP A 12 -1.04 -8.75 -7.87
N LEU A 13 -0.95 -8.24 -6.64
CA LEU A 13 0.32 -7.98 -5.98
C LEU A 13 1.10 -9.26 -5.71
N HIS A 14 0.42 -10.35 -5.32
CA HIS A 14 1.06 -11.66 -5.17
C HIS A 14 1.58 -12.15 -6.54
N ALA A 15 0.77 -12.09 -7.59
CA ALA A 15 1.21 -12.52 -8.92
C ALA A 15 2.43 -11.74 -9.44
N ARG A 16 2.64 -10.49 -8.99
CA ARG A 16 3.72 -9.62 -9.45
C ARG A 16 4.96 -9.63 -8.57
N PHE A 17 4.81 -9.85 -7.26
CA PHE A 17 5.89 -9.67 -6.29
C PHE A 17 6.16 -10.91 -5.42
N ASP A 18 5.32 -11.96 -5.46
CA ASP A 18 5.51 -13.16 -4.63
C ASP A 18 6.83 -13.88 -4.97
N ASP A 19 7.20 -13.95 -6.25
CA ASP A 19 8.45 -14.57 -6.70
C ASP A 19 9.72 -13.83 -6.22
N ASP A 20 9.64 -12.50 -5.99
CA ASP A 20 10.79 -11.66 -5.63
C ASP A 20 10.85 -11.31 -4.14
N LEU A 21 9.71 -11.08 -3.49
CA LEU A 21 9.59 -10.54 -2.14
C LEU A 21 8.91 -11.47 -1.13
N GLY A 22 8.16 -12.46 -1.63
CA GLY A 22 7.37 -13.39 -0.84
C GLY A 22 6.04 -12.83 -0.31
N ALA A 23 5.01 -13.66 -0.36
CA ALA A 23 3.62 -13.36 -0.02
C ALA A 23 3.43 -12.67 1.34
N GLN A 24 4.21 -13.07 2.35
CA GLN A 24 4.12 -12.46 3.68
C GLN A 24 4.49 -10.97 3.70
N LEU A 25 5.45 -10.56 2.87
CA LEU A 25 5.82 -9.16 2.78
C LEU A 25 4.76 -8.36 2.02
N VAL A 26 4.23 -8.95 0.94
CA VAL A 26 3.17 -8.36 0.13
C VAL A 26 1.91 -8.12 0.97
N ASP A 27 1.46 -9.14 1.72
CA ASP A 27 0.31 -9.04 2.61
C ASP A 27 0.51 -7.97 3.69
N ARG A 28 1.70 -7.94 4.32
CA ARG A 28 2.00 -6.94 5.35
C ARG A 28 1.94 -5.52 4.79
N VAL A 29 2.56 -5.27 3.64
CA VAL A 29 2.57 -3.92 3.02
C VAL A 29 1.16 -3.51 2.63
N LEU A 30 0.36 -4.42 2.09
CA LEU A 30 -1.04 -4.15 1.74
C LEU A 30 -1.88 -3.81 2.98
N ASP A 31 -1.78 -4.60 4.05
CA ASP A 31 -2.54 -4.38 5.28
C ASP A 31 -2.16 -3.04 5.96
N GLU A 32 -0.86 -2.72 6.02
CA GLU A 32 -0.38 -1.42 6.51
C GLU A 32 -0.93 -0.25 5.69
N THR A 33 -0.98 -0.40 4.37
CA THR A 33 -1.47 0.65 3.45
C THR A 33 -3.00 0.82 3.57
N VAL A 34 -3.74 -0.29 3.73
CA VAL A 34 -5.19 -0.28 3.94
C VAL A 34 -5.55 0.42 5.25
N GLU A 35 -4.81 0.15 6.33
CA GLU A 35 -4.99 0.80 7.62
C GLU A 35 -4.57 2.28 7.57
N ALA A 36 -3.45 2.62 6.95
CA ALA A 36 -3.00 4.01 6.79
C ALA A 36 -4.02 4.87 6.00
N LYS A 37 -4.77 4.26 5.08
CA LYS A 37 -5.80 4.94 4.28
C LYS A 37 -7.21 4.63 4.73
N LYS A 38 -7.41 4.08 5.93
CA LYS A 38 -8.73 3.73 6.49
C LYS A 38 -9.64 4.94 6.68
N ASP A 39 -9.06 6.05 7.10
CA ASP A 39 -9.76 7.31 7.33
C ASP A 39 -9.86 8.19 6.07
N ALA A 40 -9.27 7.75 4.95
CA ALA A 40 -9.35 8.47 3.68
C ALA A 40 -10.75 8.29 3.07
N VAL A 41 -11.65 9.24 3.34
CA VAL A 41 -13.00 9.29 2.76
C VAL A 41 -12.94 9.87 1.34
N THR A 42 -12.28 9.17 0.42
CA THR A 42 -12.17 9.59 -0.99
C THR A 42 -12.64 8.47 -1.90
N MET A 43 -13.38 8.82 -2.96
CA MET A 43 -13.87 7.87 -3.98
C MET A 43 -12.75 7.05 -4.65
N PHE A 44 -11.52 7.55 -4.58
CA PHE A 44 -10.29 6.93 -5.09
C PHE A 44 -9.46 6.18 -4.04
N ARG A 45 -10.01 5.91 -2.84
CA ARG A 45 -9.28 5.22 -1.75
C ARG A 45 -8.59 3.94 -2.24
N THR A 46 -9.28 3.11 -3.02
CA THR A 46 -8.71 1.87 -3.58
C THR A 46 -7.51 2.12 -4.49
N VAL A 47 -7.60 3.12 -5.38
CA VAL A 47 -6.51 3.49 -6.31
C VAL A 47 -5.30 4.03 -5.55
N LEU A 48 -5.53 4.79 -4.47
CA LEU A 48 -4.46 5.28 -3.61
C LEU A 48 -3.77 4.13 -2.86
N ILE A 49 -4.54 3.15 -2.36
CA ILE A 49 -4.00 1.96 -1.70
C ILE A 49 -3.16 1.14 -2.68
N GLU A 50 -3.68 0.89 -3.89
CA GLU A 50 -2.95 0.17 -4.94
C GLU A 50 -1.64 0.86 -5.30
N ARG A 51 -1.68 2.17 -5.57
CA ARG A 51 -0.48 2.92 -5.97
C ARG A 51 0.58 2.94 -4.88
N GLU A 52 0.17 3.12 -3.62
CA GLU A 52 1.09 3.13 -2.49
C GLU A 52 1.67 1.74 -2.21
N ALA A 53 0.84 0.69 -2.25
CA ALA A 53 1.30 -0.69 -2.07
C ALA A 53 2.32 -1.10 -3.14
N VAL A 54 2.03 -0.79 -4.42
CA VAL A 54 2.95 -1.05 -5.54
C VAL A 54 4.25 -0.26 -5.37
N ALA A 55 4.19 1.02 -4.98
CA ALA A 55 5.39 1.84 -4.78
C ALA A 55 6.27 1.29 -3.65
N ARG A 56 5.68 0.94 -2.50
CA ARG A 56 6.41 0.37 -1.35
C ARG A 56 7.01 -1.00 -1.68
N LEU A 57 6.32 -1.83 -2.47
CA LEU A 57 6.84 -3.13 -2.91
C LEU A 57 7.94 -2.98 -3.97
N ALA A 58 7.77 -2.09 -4.94
CA ALA A 58 8.80 -1.82 -5.96
C ALA A 58 10.10 -1.28 -5.34
N ASP A 59 10.01 -0.33 -4.39
CA ASP A 59 11.16 0.16 -3.64
C ASP A 59 11.89 -0.98 -2.91
N ARG A 60 11.12 -1.89 -2.30
CA ARG A 60 11.66 -3.02 -1.53
C ARG A 60 12.22 -4.14 -2.39
N ALA A 61 11.72 -4.32 -3.61
CA ALA A 61 12.26 -5.23 -4.62
C ALA A 61 13.58 -4.70 -5.24
N GLY A 62 14.01 -3.48 -4.87
CA GLY A 62 15.15 -2.83 -5.53
C GLY A 62 14.84 -2.45 -6.98
N MET A 63 13.55 -2.47 -7.38
CA MET A 63 13.05 -1.91 -8.63
C MET A 63 12.96 -0.39 -8.46
N ALA A 64 14.11 0.24 -8.26
CA ALA A 64 14.25 1.67 -8.11
C ALA A 64 14.10 2.38 -9.46
N ASP A 65 12.90 2.30 -10.04
CA ASP A 65 12.39 3.29 -10.97
C ASP A 65 10.87 3.31 -10.79
N VAL A 66 10.38 4.25 -9.98
CA VAL A 66 9.09 4.95 -10.09
C VAL A 66 8.83 5.68 -8.77
N HIS A 67 9.25 6.95 -8.77
CA HIS A 67 8.72 8.06 -7.96
C HIS A 67 8.71 7.90 -6.42
N VAL A 68 9.80 8.38 -5.83
CA VAL A 68 9.90 8.80 -4.43
C VAL A 68 8.76 9.77 -4.07
N LEU A 69 7.76 9.28 -3.34
CA LEU A 69 6.86 10.09 -2.49
C LEU A 69 7.10 9.73 -1.03
N HIS A 70 8.37 9.78 -0.62
CA HIS A 70 8.73 9.71 0.79
C HIS A 70 8.64 11.12 1.39
N SER A 71 7.42 11.60 1.67
CA SER A 71 7.11 12.70 2.61
C SER A 71 5.69 13.18 2.38
N VAL A 72 4.70 12.66 3.11
CA VAL A 72 3.80 13.42 4.00
C VAL A 72 3.09 12.38 4.90
N GLU A 73 2.73 12.75 6.12
CA GLU A 73 1.94 11.98 7.11
C GLU A 73 2.76 11.21 8.17
N ASN A 74 3.70 11.90 8.84
CA ASN A 74 4.09 11.53 10.21
C ASN A 74 3.89 12.66 11.25
N ASP A 75 3.17 13.74 10.91
CA ASP A 75 2.97 14.89 11.82
C ASP A 75 1.50 15.12 12.21
N CYS A 76 0.73 14.05 12.48
CA CYS A 76 -0.66 14.19 13.00
C CYS A 76 -0.93 13.33 14.25
N ALA A 77 0.08 13.06 15.07
CA ALA A 77 -0.08 12.32 16.33
C ALA A 77 0.52 13.03 17.57
N ALA A 78 1.02 14.27 17.45
CA ALA A 78 1.76 14.94 18.53
C ALA A 78 1.07 16.16 19.19
N LEU A 79 -0.23 16.42 18.95
CA LEU A 79 -0.92 17.56 19.58
C LEU A 79 -2.25 17.14 20.26
N ALA A 80 -2.16 16.23 21.23
CA ALA A 80 -3.28 15.90 22.12
C ALA A 80 -2.82 15.55 23.55
N ALA A 81 -1.81 16.27 24.06
CA ALA A 81 -1.40 16.22 25.47
C ALA A 81 -1.18 17.63 26.02
#